data_AF-A0A7W0J8T2-F1
#
_entry.id   AF-A0A7W0J8T2-F1
#
_cell.length_a   1.000
_cell.length_b   1.000
_cell.length_c   1.000
_cell.angle_alpha   90.00
_cell.angle_beta   90.00
_cell.angle_gamma   90.00
#
_symmetry.space_group_name_H-M   'P 1'
#
loop_
_entity.id
_entity.type
_entity.pdbx_description
1 polymer ?
#
loop_
_entity_poly.entity_id
_entity_poly.type
_entity_poly.pdbx_seq_one_letter_code
_entity_poly.pdbx_strand_id
1 'polypeptide(L)'
;MLSQEQILQVNPNLASSITYASSRQSFYTVLFLVDRGLKEDAFKAYAYFRWLDDQLDKESLKKSERMAIVKRENALIDQCYGVEGSAPPHNLCEEEYLLVDLLRGDQRKADGLRLYIRNLMAVMVFDAERRGEVISQQQLINYEKWLATAVTEALHFYIGHNGSSPQDETRYLAATGAHITHMLRDTHEDIAAGYYNIPKEALEKYCIDPQDINSDGYRQYVKSRVNLAREYFAIGRHYLSKVQNLRCRLAGYSYIACFAPILNTIERDGWLLRPSY
;
A
#
# COMPACT_ATOMS: atom_id res chain seq x y z
N MET A 1 -25.42 -21.33 -9.39
CA MET A 1 -24.61 -20.81 -10.51
C MET A 1 -25.15 -19.44 -10.86
N LEU A 2 -24.34 -18.39 -10.73
CA LEU A 2 -24.68 -17.08 -11.27
C LEU A 2 -24.44 -17.13 -12.79
N SER A 3 -25.27 -16.43 -13.58
CA SER A 3 -25.24 -16.51 -15.04
C SER A 3 -24.01 -15.78 -15.62
N GLN A 4 -23.54 -16.25 -16.77
CA GLN A 4 -22.45 -15.65 -17.56
C GLN A 4 -22.67 -14.15 -17.83
N GLU A 5 -23.93 -13.70 -17.84
CA GLU A 5 -24.32 -12.29 -18.00
C GLU A 5 -23.94 -11.38 -16.81
N GLN A 6 -23.90 -11.91 -15.59
CA GLN A 6 -23.46 -11.13 -14.42
C GLN A 6 -21.93 -11.01 -14.36
N ILE A 7 -21.21 -11.95 -14.99
CA ILE A 7 -19.75 -11.91 -15.18
C ILE A 7 -19.36 -10.90 -16.28
N LEU A 8 -20.27 -10.61 -17.22
CA LEU A 8 -20.07 -9.70 -18.35
C LEU A 8 -20.31 -8.22 -18.03
N GLN A 9 -20.72 -7.85 -16.81
CA GLN A 9 -21.06 -6.46 -16.45
C GLN A 9 -19.88 -5.61 -15.95
N VAL A 10 -18.67 -6.17 -15.80
CA VAL A 10 -17.51 -5.33 -15.50
C VAL A 10 -17.11 -4.59 -16.77
N ASN A 11 -17.16 -3.25 -16.75
CA ASN A 11 -16.60 -2.44 -17.82
C ASN A 11 -15.12 -2.88 -18.02
N PRO A 12 -14.75 -3.41 -19.21
CA PRO A 12 -13.45 -4.05 -19.42
C PRO A 12 -12.28 -3.09 -19.20
N ASN A 13 -12.53 -1.78 -19.16
CA ASN A 13 -11.53 -0.76 -18.91
C ASN A 13 -11.54 -0.20 -17.47
N LEU A 14 -12.49 -0.58 -16.61
CA LEU A 14 -12.68 0.01 -15.27
C LEU A 14 -11.39 0.04 -14.46
N ALA A 15 -10.77 -1.12 -14.27
CA ALA A 15 -9.58 -1.26 -13.44
C ALA A 15 -8.40 -0.42 -13.95
N SER A 16 -8.15 -0.45 -15.27
CA SER A 16 -7.10 0.36 -15.89
C SER A 16 -7.38 1.86 -15.82
N SER A 17 -8.67 2.26 -15.89
CA SER A 17 -9.10 3.65 -15.84
C SER A 17 -8.96 4.23 -14.43
N ILE A 18 -9.39 3.49 -13.40
CA ILE A 18 -9.15 3.82 -11.99
C ILE A 18 -7.64 3.96 -11.76
N THR A 19 -6.85 2.97 -12.19
CA THR A 19 -5.40 3.00 -12.01
C THR A 19 -4.76 4.22 -12.68
N TYR A 20 -5.15 4.54 -13.92
CA TYR A 20 -4.63 5.70 -14.65
C TYR A 20 -5.00 7.03 -13.97
N ALA A 21 -6.25 7.16 -13.55
CA ALA A 21 -6.76 8.36 -12.90
C ALA A 21 -6.07 8.62 -11.56
N SER A 22 -5.79 7.57 -10.78
CA SER A 22 -5.22 7.69 -9.44
C SER A 22 -3.69 7.72 -9.41
N SER A 23 -3.00 6.98 -10.29
CA SER A 23 -1.53 6.95 -10.32
C SER A 23 -0.95 6.59 -11.68
N ARG A 24 -0.40 7.60 -12.37
CA ARG A 24 0.34 7.39 -13.62
C ARG A 24 1.54 6.47 -13.42
N GLN A 25 2.21 6.54 -12.28
CA GLN A 25 3.36 5.68 -11.97
C GLN A 25 2.93 4.20 -11.89
N SER A 26 1.88 3.90 -11.13
CA SER A 26 1.36 2.54 -11.00
C SER A 26 0.85 2.03 -12.35
N PHE A 27 0.13 2.88 -13.10
CA PHE A 27 -0.37 2.54 -14.43
C PHE A 27 0.76 2.13 -15.38
N TYR A 28 1.81 2.94 -15.52
CA TYR A 28 2.92 2.62 -16.41
C TYR A 28 3.79 1.47 -15.90
N THR A 29 3.87 1.26 -14.58
CA THR A 29 4.51 0.07 -13.99
C THR A 29 3.78 -1.20 -14.44
N VAL A 30 2.45 -1.24 -14.32
CA VAL A 30 1.64 -2.37 -14.80
C VAL A 30 1.75 -2.52 -16.31
N LEU A 31 1.66 -1.42 -17.06
CA LEU A 31 1.69 -1.46 -18.51
C LEU A 31 3.01 -2.01 -19.06
N PHE A 32 4.15 -1.62 -18.49
CA PHE A 32 5.47 -1.93 -19.06
C PHE A 32 6.22 -3.06 -18.37
N LEU A 33 6.03 -3.26 -17.06
CA LEU A 33 6.87 -4.17 -16.29
C LEU A 33 6.16 -5.47 -15.93
N VAL A 34 4.86 -5.45 -15.64
CA VAL A 34 4.09 -6.66 -15.29
C VAL A 34 4.08 -7.70 -16.42
N ASP A 35 4.14 -8.98 -16.04
CA ASP A 35 4.09 -10.11 -16.95
C ASP A 35 2.82 -10.07 -17.79
N ARG A 36 2.95 -10.35 -19.09
CA ARG A 36 1.86 -10.15 -20.06
C ARG A 36 0.55 -10.83 -19.65
N GLY A 37 0.63 -12.04 -19.10
CA GLY A 37 -0.54 -12.80 -18.65
C GLY A 37 -1.12 -12.38 -17.30
N LEU A 38 -0.51 -11.42 -16.59
CA LEU A 38 -0.94 -10.98 -15.26
C LEU A 38 -1.29 -9.47 -15.22
N LYS A 39 -1.27 -8.77 -16.35
CA LYS A 39 -1.51 -7.31 -16.38
C LYS A 39 -2.93 -6.93 -15.95
N GLU A 40 -3.91 -7.68 -16.42
CA GLU A 40 -5.31 -7.43 -16.09
C GLU A 40 -5.54 -7.59 -14.59
N ASP A 41 -5.01 -8.67 -14.02
CA ASP A 41 -5.06 -8.96 -12.58
C ASP A 41 -4.35 -7.90 -11.75
N ALA A 42 -3.19 -7.40 -12.21
CA ALA A 42 -2.48 -6.31 -11.54
C ALA A 42 -3.29 -5.00 -11.56
N PHE A 43 -4.01 -4.69 -12.65
CA PHE A 43 -4.93 -3.56 -12.67
C PHE A 43 -6.12 -3.76 -11.74
N LYS A 44 -6.75 -4.95 -11.72
CA LYS A 44 -7.86 -5.27 -10.80
C LYS A 44 -7.44 -5.10 -9.35
N ALA A 45 -6.28 -5.65 -9.00
CA ALA A 45 -5.67 -5.55 -7.68
C ALA A 45 -5.44 -4.10 -7.25
N TYR A 46 -4.84 -3.27 -8.10
CA TYR A 46 -4.60 -1.86 -7.76
C TYR A 46 -5.91 -1.08 -7.65
N ALA A 47 -6.80 -1.23 -8.63
CA ALA A 47 -8.05 -0.49 -8.69
C ALA A 47 -8.97 -0.79 -7.50
N TYR A 48 -9.08 -2.06 -7.10
CA TYR A 48 -9.88 -2.44 -5.94
C TYR A 48 -9.41 -1.75 -4.66
N PHE A 49 -8.11 -1.81 -4.36
CA PHE A 49 -7.61 -1.18 -3.13
C PHE A 49 -7.63 0.34 -3.19
N ARG A 50 -7.45 0.94 -4.37
CA ARG A 50 -7.61 2.38 -4.52
C ARG A 50 -9.06 2.82 -4.29
N TRP A 51 -10.01 2.08 -4.84
CA TRP A 51 -11.42 2.34 -4.58
C TRP A 51 -11.76 2.20 -3.09
N LEU A 52 -11.26 1.15 -2.44
CA LEU A 52 -11.52 0.92 -1.01
C LEU A 52 -10.95 2.06 -0.16
N ASP A 53 -9.71 2.48 -0.44
CA ASP A 53 -9.06 3.65 0.15
C ASP A 53 -9.93 4.91 -0.01
N ASP A 54 -10.38 5.20 -1.25
CA ASP A 54 -11.30 6.31 -1.56
C ASP A 54 -12.64 6.22 -0.79
N GLN A 55 -13.16 5.01 -0.55
CA GLN A 55 -14.37 4.83 0.26
C GLN A 55 -14.11 5.17 1.73
N LEU A 56 -12.98 4.73 2.29
CA LEU A 56 -12.66 4.89 3.71
C LEU A 56 -12.27 6.33 4.07
N ASP A 57 -11.71 7.08 3.11
CA ASP A 57 -11.25 8.45 3.33
C ASP A 57 -12.37 9.50 3.35
N LYS A 58 -13.56 9.17 2.84
CA LYS A 58 -14.74 10.06 2.84
C LYS A 58 -14.97 10.70 4.21
N GLU A 59 -14.83 12.02 4.28
CA GLU A 59 -14.94 12.81 5.52
C GLU A 59 -16.29 12.62 6.24
N SER A 60 -17.35 12.35 5.49
CA SER A 60 -18.70 12.15 6.03
C SER A 60 -18.87 10.84 6.81
N LEU A 61 -17.94 9.87 6.68
CA LEU A 61 -18.08 8.56 7.31
C LEU A 61 -17.70 8.58 8.79
N LYS A 62 -18.59 8.04 9.62
CA LYS A 62 -18.31 7.76 11.03
C LYS A 62 -17.40 6.54 11.15
N LYS A 63 -16.68 6.45 12.28
CA LYS A 63 -15.83 5.29 12.60
C LYS A 63 -16.58 3.96 12.44
N SER A 64 -17.82 3.86 12.96
CA SER A 64 -18.63 2.64 12.83
C SER A 64 -18.95 2.24 11.38
N GLU A 65 -19.11 3.21 10.48
CA GLU A 65 -19.40 2.97 9.07
C GLU A 65 -18.13 2.52 8.33
N ARG A 66 -16.98 3.17 8.57
CA ARG A 66 -15.68 2.70 8.08
C ARG A 66 -15.38 1.27 8.54
N MET A 67 -15.64 0.97 9.81
CA MET A 67 -15.46 -0.37 10.37
C MET A 67 -16.40 -1.40 9.72
N ALA A 68 -17.63 -1.02 9.38
CA ALA A 68 -18.56 -1.92 8.69
C ALA A 68 -18.08 -2.24 7.26
N ILE A 69 -17.53 -1.25 6.55
CA ILE A 69 -16.94 -1.44 5.21
C ILE A 69 -15.78 -2.43 5.30
N VAL A 70 -14.75 -2.16 6.12
CA VAL A 70 -13.58 -3.07 6.18
C VAL A 70 -13.95 -4.47 6.67
N LYS A 71 -14.94 -4.60 7.56
CA LYS A 71 -15.43 -5.91 8.00
C LYS A 71 -16.08 -6.68 6.84
N ARG A 72 -16.88 -6.00 6.01
CA ARG A 72 -17.51 -6.60 4.82
C ARG A 72 -16.46 -7.03 3.81
N GLU A 73 -15.52 -6.16 3.49
CA GLU A 73 -14.46 -6.44 2.51
C GLU A 73 -13.53 -7.57 2.98
N ASN A 74 -13.17 -7.61 4.27
CA ASN A 74 -12.37 -8.72 4.81
C ASN A 74 -13.14 -10.05 4.76
N ALA A 75 -14.45 -10.03 5.05
CA ALA A 75 -15.31 -11.22 4.90
C ALA A 75 -15.42 -11.68 3.44
N LEU A 76 -15.45 -10.75 2.48
CA LEU A 76 -15.43 -11.06 1.05
C LEU A 76 -14.12 -11.75 0.64
N ILE A 77 -12.98 -11.22 1.10
CA ILE A 77 -11.65 -11.83 0.90
C ILE A 77 -11.60 -13.24 1.53
N ASP A 78 -12.11 -13.41 2.75
CA ASP A 78 -12.18 -14.71 3.43
C ASP A 78 -13.00 -15.73 2.63
N GLN A 79 -14.16 -15.33 2.12
CA GLN A 79 -15.01 -16.18 1.29
C GLN A 79 -14.29 -16.60 0.00
N CYS A 80 -13.56 -15.68 -0.64
CA CYS A 80 -12.81 -15.99 -1.86
C CYS A 80 -11.67 -16.99 -1.60
N TYR A 81 -10.97 -16.88 -0.46
CA TYR A 81 -9.92 -17.83 -0.09
C TYR A 81 -10.43 -19.14 0.54
N GLY A 82 -11.69 -19.16 0.99
CA GLY A 82 -12.37 -20.27 1.65
C GLY A 82 -12.62 -21.49 0.75
N VAL A 83 -13.58 -22.32 1.16
CA VAL A 83 -13.90 -23.60 0.48
C VAL A 83 -14.48 -23.32 -0.91
N GLU A 84 -13.93 -24.01 -1.91
CA GLU A 84 -14.40 -23.99 -3.30
C GLU A 84 -15.92 -24.18 -3.38
N GLY A 85 -16.58 -23.33 -4.18
CA GLY A 85 -18.03 -23.42 -4.42
C GLY A 85 -18.90 -22.50 -3.57
N SER A 86 -18.32 -21.73 -2.63
CA SER A 86 -19.06 -20.68 -1.92
C SER A 86 -19.46 -19.57 -2.91
N ALA A 87 -20.78 -19.38 -3.09
CA ALA A 87 -21.30 -18.33 -3.95
C ALA A 87 -20.89 -16.94 -3.41
N PRO A 88 -20.55 -15.97 -4.29
CA PRO A 88 -20.27 -14.63 -3.82
C PRO A 88 -21.58 -13.99 -3.30
N PRO A 89 -21.51 -12.93 -2.49
CA PRO A 89 -22.69 -12.16 -2.12
C PRO A 89 -23.47 -11.69 -3.37
N HIS A 90 -24.80 -11.64 -3.28
CA HIS A 90 -25.67 -11.30 -4.41
C HIS A 90 -25.68 -9.80 -4.77
N ASN A 91 -24.95 -8.96 -4.05
CA ASN A 91 -25.02 -7.49 -4.12
C ASN A 91 -23.63 -6.83 -4.15
N LEU A 92 -22.72 -7.38 -4.96
CA LEU A 92 -21.42 -6.77 -5.19
C LEU A 92 -21.55 -5.50 -6.06
N CYS A 93 -20.80 -4.46 -5.73
CA CYS A 93 -20.54 -3.36 -6.67
C CYS A 93 -19.48 -3.74 -7.71
N GLU A 94 -19.29 -2.91 -8.73
CA GLU A 94 -18.35 -3.18 -9.83
C GLU A 94 -16.91 -3.39 -9.32
N GLU A 95 -16.48 -2.64 -8.31
CA GLU A 95 -15.13 -2.73 -7.77
C GLU A 95 -14.91 -3.99 -6.92
N GLU A 96 -15.93 -4.44 -6.18
CA GLU A 96 -15.89 -5.75 -5.50
C GLU A 96 -15.85 -6.91 -6.49
N TYR A 97 -16.49 -6.77 -7.66
CA TYR A 97 -16.35 -7.76 -8.72
C TYR A 97 -14.90 -7.86 -9.22
N LEU A 98 -14.13 -6.77 -9.26
CA LEU A 98 -12.71 -6.82 -9.61
C LEU A 98 -11.93 -7.73 -8.65
N LEU A 99 -12.20 -7.64 -7.34
CA LEU A 99 -11.59 -8.50 -6.33
C LEU A 99 -12.01 -9.96 -6.51
N VAL A 100 -13.31 -10.22 -6.63
CA VAL A 100 -13.83 -11.60 -6.73
C VAL A 100 -13.31 -12.30 -7.98
N ASP A 101 -13.27 -11.59 -9.10
CA ASP A 101 -12.74 -12.11 -10.36
C ASP A 101 -11.22 -12.40 -10.25
N LEU A 102 -10.45 -11.47 -9.69
CA LEU A 102 -9.03 -11.66 -9.39
C LEU A 102 -8.77 -12.90 -8.54
N LEU A 103 -9.47 -13.04 -7.41
CA LEU A 103 -9.20 -14.12 -6.45
C LEU A 103 -9.70 -15.49 -6.91
N ARG A 104 -10.73 -15.54 -7.76
CA ARG A 104 -11.19 -16.81 -8.37
C ARG A 104 -10.30 -17.25 -9.53
N GLY A 105 -9.71 -16.30 -10.25
CA GLY A 105 -8.72 -16.58 -11.29
C GLY A 105 -7.42 -17.17 -10.74
N ASP A 106 -7.10 -16.93 -9.47
CA ASP A 106 -5.94 -17.50 -8.78
C ASP A 106 -6.12 -18.98 -8.40
N GLN A 107 -6.18 -19.84 -9.42
CA GLN A 107 -6.33 -21.29 -9.25
C GLN A 107 -5.22 -21.95 -8.43
N ARG A 108 -4.11 -21.26 -8.20
CA ARG A 108 -2.95 -21.78 -7.45
C ARG A 108 -2.90 -21.27 -6.01
N LYS A 109 -3.79 -20.37 -5.60
CA LYS A 109 -3.74 -19.67 -4.30
C LYS A 109 -2.32 -19.21 -3.99
N ALA A 110 -1.69 -18.58 -4.96
CA ALA A 110 -0.26 -18.28 -4.90
C ALA A 110 0.06 -17.44 -3.66
N ASP A 111 1.08 -17.85 -2.91
CA ASP A 111 1.43 -17.23 -1.63
C ASP A 111 1.68 -15.73 -1.77
N GLY A 112 2.31 -15.29 -2.88
CA GLY A 112 2.58 -13.87 -3.13
C GLY A 112 1.32 -13.00 -3.27
N LEU A 113 0.32 -13.45 -4.06
CA LEU A 113 -0.94 -12.71 -4.20
C LEU A 113 -1.69 -12.68 -2.87
N ARG A 114 -1.74 -13.81 -2.17
CA ARG A 114 -2.38 -13.90 -0.85
C ARG A 114 -1.72 -12.97 0.17
N LEU A 115 -0.40 -12.95 0.23
CA LEU A 115 0.34 -12.04 1.11
C LEU A 115 0.07 -10.58 0.75
N TYR A 116 0.04 -10.24 -0.54
CA TYR A 116 -0.34 -8.90 -0.99
C TYR A 116 -1.72 -8.49 -0.49
N ILE A 117 -2.76 -9.27 -0.82
CA ILE A 117 -4.16 -8.95 -0.49
C ILE A 117 -4.36 -8.85 1.03
N ARG A 118 -3.83 -9.81 1.79
CA ARG A 118 -4.03 -9.86 3.25
C ARG A 118 -3.33 -8.73 3.98
N ASN A 119 -2.09 -8.42 3.60
CA ASN A 119 -1.36 -7.35 4.26
C ASN A 119 -1.90 -5.98 3.86
N LEU A 120 -2.30 -5.77 2.60
CA LEU A 120 -2.92 -4.50 2.21
C LEU A 120 -4.31 -4.33 2.84
N MET A 121 -5.07 -5.40 3.03
CA MET A 121 -6.30 -5.33 3.82
C MET A 121 -6.03 -5.00 5.30
N ALA A 122 -4.94 -5.50 5.89
CA ALA A 122 -4.55 -5.14 7.27
C ALA A 122 -4.21 -3.65 7.41
N VAL A 123 -3.56 -3.04 6.39
CA VAL A 123 -3.35 -1.58 6.28
C VAL A 123 -4.71 -0.86 6.31
N MET A 124 -5.66 -1.26 5.46
CA MET A 124 -7.00 -0.64 5.39
C MET A 124 -7.78 -0.74 6.72
N VAL A 125 -7.72 -1.89 7.38
CA VAL A 125 -8.35 -2.08 8.70
C VAL A 125 -7.73 -1.13 9.72
N PHE A 126 -6.40 -1.06 9.76
CA PHE A 126 -5.70 -0.19 10.71
C PHE A 126 -6.01 1.29 10.47
N ASP A 127 -6.05 1.74 9.20
CA ASP A 127 -6.40 3.12 8.85
C ASP A 127 -7.86 3.46 9.22
N ALA A 128 -8.79 2.54 8.98
CA ALA A 128 -10.19 2.72 9.37
C ALA A 128 -10.36 2.87 10.91
N GLU A 129 -9.58 2.11 11.67
CA GLU A 129 -9.61 2.10 13.14
C GLU A 129 -8.95 3.33 13.77
N ARG A 130 -7.79 3.73 13.28
CA ARG A 130 -6.91 4.71 13.95
C ARG A 130 -7.24 6.18 13.67
N ARG A 131 -8.05 6.49 12.66
CA ARG A 131 -8.32 7.89 12.28
C ARG A 131 -8.89 8.68 13.47
N GLY A 132 -8.21 9.75 13.85
CA GLY A 132 -8.46 10.58 15.02
C GLY A 132 -7.64 10.21 16.26
N GLU A 133 -6.82 9.17 16.21
CA GLU A 133 -6.05 8.64 17.33
C GLU A 133 -4.54 8.66 17.03
N VAL A 134 -3.73 8.88 18.08
CA VAL A 134 -2.27 8.73 18.00
C VAL A 134 -1.92 7.25 18.14
N ILE A 135 -0.98 6.78 17.32
CA ILE A 135 -0.53 5.38 17.32
C ILE A 135 0.67 5.17 18.25
N SER A 136 0.87 3.94 18.73
CA SER A 136 2.10 3.52 19.38
C SER A 136 3.21 3.19 18.37
N GLN A 137 4.45 3.13 18.85
CA GLN A 137 5.61 2.71 18.06
C GLN A 137 5.45 1.28 17.55
N GLN A 138 4.86 0.39 18.34
CA GLN A 138 4.60 -1.00 17.92
C GLN A 138 3.55 -1.07 16.81
N GLN A 139 2.52 -0.24 16.87
CA GLN A 139 1.53 -0.13 15.79
C GLN A 139 2.17 0.40 14.50
N LEU A 140 3.03 1.42 14.59
CA LEU A 140 3.78 1.93 13.44
C LEU A 140 4.66 0.84 12.79
N ILE A 141 5.35 0.03 13.60
CA ILE A 141 6.17 -1.10 13.10
C ILE A 141 5.31 -2.13 12.37
N ASN A 142 4.14 -2.46 12.91
CA ASN A 142 3.22 -3.41 12.26
C ASN A 142 2.68 -2.85 10.95
N TYR A 143 2.31 -1.57 10.93
CA TYR A 143 1.82 -0.87 9.75
C TYR A 143 2.86 -0.85 8.62
N GLU A 144 4.10 -0.47 8.96
CA GLU A 144 5.26 -0.53 8.08
C GLU A 144 5.49 -1.94 7.51
N LYS A 145 5.38 -2.96 8.36
CA LYS A 145 5.55 -4.36 7.94
C LYS A 145 4.46 -4.82 7.00
N TRP A 146 3.19 -4.52 7.29
CA TRP A 146 2.07 -4.90 6.42
C TRP A 146 2.22 -4.25 5.05
N LEU A 147 2.42 -2.94 4.98
CA LEU A 147 2.55 -2.25 3.69
C LEU A 147 3.78 -2.74 2.91
N ALA A 148 4.93 -2.87 3.58
CA ALA A 148 6.16 -3.30 2.91
C ALA A 148 6.04 -4.74 2.37
N THR A 149 5.40 -5.64 3.13
CA THR A 149 5.10 -7.00 2.68
C THR A 149 4.16 -6.95 1.48
N ALA A 150 3.06 -6.19 1.56
CA ALA A 150 2.09 -6.12 0.49
C ALA A 150 2.72 -5.67 -0.83
N VAL A 151 3.38 -4.51 -0.83
CA VAL A 151 3.99 -3.93 -2.03
C VAL A 151 5.06 -4.86 -2.61
N THR A 152 5.91 -5.43 -1.74
CA THR A 152 7.02 -6.28 -2.20
C THR A 152 6.52 -7.58 -2.81
N GLU A 153 5.54 -8.23 -2.17
CA GLU A 153 4.97 -9.47 -2.70
C GLU A 153 4.15 -9.23 -3.98
N ALA A 154 3.49 -8.08 -4.12
CA ALA A 154 2.85 -7.70 -5.39
C ALA A 154 3.88 -7.56 -6.52
N LEU A 155 5.00 -6.87 -6.28
CA LEU A 155 6.05 -6.72 -7.29
C LEU A 155 6.60 -8.08 -7.72
N HIS A 156 6.94 -8.95 -6.77
CA HIS A 156 7.47 -10.29 -7.07
C HIS A 156 6.43 -11.22 -7.70
N PHE A 157 5.15 -11.08 -7.34
CA PHE A 157 4.08 -11.88 -7.91
C PHE A 157 3.78 -11.47 -9.36
N TYR A 158 3.65 -10.17 -9.65
CA TYR A 158 3.23 -9.68 -10.96
C TYR A 158 4.37 -9.45 -11.95
N ILE A 159 5.59 -9.20 -11.48
CA ILE A 159 6.72 -8.78 -12.33
C ILE A 159 7.82 -9.83 -12.28
N GLY A 160 7.98 -10.57 -13.38
CA GLY A 160 8.99 -11.64 -13.43
C GLY A 160 8.63 -12.83 -12.56
N HIS A 161 7.36 -13.18 -12.55
CA HIS A 161 6.78 -14.31 -11.83
C HIS A 161 7.61 -15.58 -12.06
N ASN A 162 7.83 -16.36 -11.00
CA ASN A 162 8.75 -17.51 -10.93
C ASN A 162 10.25 -17.19 -11.02
N GLY A 163 10.65 -15.92 -11.11
CA GLY A 163 12.04 -15.52 -10.99
C GLY A 163 12.56 -15.69 -9.56
N SER A 164 13.81 -16.13 -9.41
CA SER A 164 14.43 -16.24 -8.08
C SER A 164 14.71 -14.86 -7.49
N SER A 165 14.46 -14.73 -6.18
CA SER A 165 14.88 -13.59 -5.36
C SER A 165 15.25 -14.05 -3.95
N PRO A 166 16.14 -13.32 -3.25
CA PRO A 166 16.44 -13.61 -1.85
C PRO A 166 15.17 -13.56 -0.97
N GLN A 167 15.14 -14.40 0.07
CA GLN A 167 13.98 -14.57 0.96
C GLN A 167 14.31 -14.15 2.40
N ASP A 168 15.31 -13.28 2.57
CA ASP A 168 15.72 -12.74 3.85
C ASP A 168 15.02 -11.40 4.18
N GLU A 169 15.20 -10.91 5.40
CA GLU A 169 14.51 -9.72 5.91
C GLU A 169 14.81 -8.44 5.11
N THR A 170 15.94 -8.38 4.37
CA THR A 170 16.30 -7.20 3.56
C THR A 170 15.35 -6.96 2.40
N ARG A 171 14.59 -7.98 2.01
CA ARG A 171 13.58 -7.96 0.95
C ARG A 171 12.60 -6.80 1.04
N TYR A 172 12.15 -6.46 2.25
CA TYR A 172 11.07 -5.51 2.46
C TYR A 172 11.56 -4.07 2.68
N LEU A 173 12.86 -3.86 2.95
CA LEU A 173 13.38 -2.59 3.43
C LEU A 173 13.23 -1.45 2.40
N ALA A 174 13.36 -1.74 1.10
CA ALA A 174 13.09 -0.72 0.08
C ALA A 174 11.65 -0.18 0.17
N ALA A 175 10.67 -1.07 0.36
CA ALA A 175 9.27 -0.68 0.50
C ALA A 175 9.00 0.01 1.85
N THR A 176 9.65 -0.42 2.93
CA THR A 176 9.59 0.28 4.23
C THR A 176 10.14 1.70 4.13
N GLY A 177 11.30 1.91 3.49
CA GLY A 177 11.88 3.25 3.28
C GLY A 177 10.97 4.16 2.45
N ALA A 178 10.28 3.60 1.45
CA ALA A 178 9.29 4.33 0.66
C ALA A 178 8.08 4.73 1.51
N HIS A 179 7.57 3.83 2.36
CA HIS A 179 6.46 4.14 3.26
C HIS A 179 6.80 5.24 4.27
N ILE A 180 8.01 5.18 4.86
CA ILE A 180 8.49 6.25 5.73
C ILE A 180 8.49 7.59 4.98
N THR A 181 8.99 7.59 3.75
CA THR A 181 9.04 8.81 2.94
C THR A 181 7.64 9.32 2.59
N HIS A 182 6.70 8.43 2.28
CA HIS A 182 5.29 8.77 2.07
C HIS A 182 4.69 9.48 3.29
N MET A 183 4.78 8.88 4.47
CA MET A 183 4.23 9.48 5.69
C MET A 183 4.84 10.86 5.99
N LEU A 184 6.14 11.06 5.70
CA LEU A 184 6.78 12.37 5.85
C LEU A 184 6.30 13.38 4.81
N ARG A 185 6.14 12.96 3.55
CA ARG A 185 5.64 13.80 2.46
C ARG A 185 4.22 14.29 2.74
N ASP A 186 3.37 13.39 3.23
CA ASP A 186 1.92 13.58 3.33
C ASP A 186 1.48 14.07 4.72
N THR A 187 2.43 14.33 5.64
CA THR A 187 2.13 14.69 7.04
C THR A 187 1.10 15.81 7.21
N HIS A 188 1.13 16.85 6.36
CA HIS A 188 0.15 17.94 6.42
C HIS A 188 -1.27 17.47 6.07
N GLU A 189 -1.40 16.70 4.98
CA GLU A 189 -2.68 16.15 4.52
C GLU A 189 -3.20 15.11 5.51
N ASP A 190 -2.31 14.24 6.02
CA ASP A 190 -2.61 13.23 7.01
C ASP A 190 -3.17 13.85 8.29
N ILE A 191 -2.50 14.86 8.86
CA ILE A 191 -2.98 15.54 10.08
C ILE A 191 -4.34 16.20 9.83
N ALA A 192 -4.54 16.86 8.68
CA ALA A 192 -5.82 17.46 8.32
C ALA A 192 -6.94 16.42 8.22
N ALA A 193 -6.63 15.22 7.74
CA ALA A 193 -7.54 14.08 7.69
C ALA A 193 -7.71 13.35 9.04
N GLY A 194 -6.89 13.67 10.05
CA GLY A 194 -6.91 13.06 11.38
C GLY A 194 -6.01 11.84 11.54
N TYR A 195 -5.04 11.64 10.65
CA TYR A 195 -4.02 10.59 10.73
C TYR A 195 -2.73 11.15 11.36
N TYR A 196 -2.32 10.57 12.48
CA TYR A 196 -1.09 10.95 13.18
C TYR A 196 -0.07 9.82 13.06
N ASN A 197 0.88 9.97 12.12
CA ASN A 197 1.91 8.95 11.83
C ASN A 197 3.12 9.00 12.80
N ILE A 198 3.27 10.09 13.56
CA ILE A 198 4.25 10.17 14.64
C ILE A 198 3.75 9.34 15.84
N PRO A 199 4.54 8.37 16.34
CA PRO A 199 4.09 7.51 17.43
C PRO A 199 4.13 8.26 18.77
N LYS A 200 3.28 7.85 19.70
CA LYS A 200 3.14 8.43 21.04
C LYS A 200 4.47 8.54 21.78
N GLU A 201 5.30 7.50 21.69
CA GLU A 201 6.60 7.43 22.33
C GLU A 201 7.57 8.50 21.78
N ALA A 202 7.44 8.88 20.50
CA ALA A 202 8.22 9.97 19.93
C ALA A 202 7.69 11.34 20.41
N LEU A 203 6.37 11.51 20.48
CA LEU A 203 5.75 12.73 21.04
C LEU A 203 6.21 12.97 22.48
N GLU A 204 6.22 11.93 23.31
CA GLU A 204 6.70 11.98 24.69
C GLU A 204 8.20 12.29 24.75
N LYS A 205 9.03 11.57 23.97
CA LYS A 205 10.49 11.73 23.94
C LYS A 205 10.91 13.15 23.58
N TYR A 206 10.23 13.77 22.62
CA TYR A 206 10.58 15.10 22.12
C TYR A 206 9.69 16.21 22.70
N CYS A 207 8.74 15.87 23.58
CA CYS A 207 7.77 16.79 24.19
C CYS A 207 7.01 17.65 23.15
N ILE A 208 6.43 17.01 22.13
CA ILE A 208 5.76 17.67 21.00
C ILE A 208 4.26 17.37 21.04
N ASP A 209 3.43 18.35 20.67
CA ASP A 209 2.04 18.10 20.28
C ASP A 209 1.99 17.49 18.86
N PRO A 210 1.16 16.46 18.58
CA PRO A 210 1.13 15.82 17.26
C PRO A 210 0.83 16.77 16.09
N GLN A 211 0.25 17.95 16.34
CA GLN A 211 0.00 18.99 15.33
C GLN A 211 1.13 20.02 15.22
N ASP A 212 2.07 20.07 16.17
CA ASP A 212 3.19 21.02 16.18
C ASP A 212 4.38 20.51 15.33
N ILE A 213 4.11 20.40 14.03
CA ILE A 213 5.04 19.88 13.02
C ILE A 213 6.25 20.79 12.73
N ASN A 214 6.21 22.05 13.21
CA ASN A 214 7.27 23.04 12.97
C ASN A 214 8.27 23.14 14.13
N SER A 215 7.98 22.51 15.28
CA SER A 215 8.85 22.49 16.45
C SER A 215 10.21 21.85 16.18
N ASP A 216 11.21 22.23 16.97
CA ASP A 216 12.54 21.62 16.90
C ASP A 216 12.51 20.12 17.24
N GLY A 217 11.62 19.70 18.14
CA GLY A 217 11.39 18.30 18.45
C GLY A 217 10.89 17.53 17.22
N TYR A 218 9.91 18.07 16.49
CA TYR A 218 9.37 17.41 15.31
C TYR A 218 10.42 17.31 14.21
N ARG A 219 11.24 18.35 14.02
CA ARG A 219 12.39 18.30 13.09
C ARG A 219 13.40 17.22 13.46
N GLN A 220 13.68 17.00 14.76
CA GLN A 220 14.55 15.91 15.20
C GLN A 220 13.93 14.54 14.89
N TYR A 221 12.63 14.37 15.08
CA TYR A 221 11.91 13.17 14.67
C TYR A 221 12.03 12.95 13.15
N VAL A 222 11.70 13.96 12.34
CA VAL A 222 11.80 13.91 10.86
C VAL A 222 13.21 13.53 10.43
N LYS A 223 14.25 14.16 11.00
CA LYS A 223 15.65 13.81 10.73
C LYS A 223 15.95 12.33 11.00
N SER A 224 15.46 11.78 12.12
CA SER A 224 15.64 10.36 12.43
C SER A 224 14.96 9.44 11.40
N ARG A 225 13.77 9.81 10.93
CA ARG A 225 13.01 9.04 9.93
C ARG A 225 13.65 9.12 8.54
N VAL A 226 14.14 10.29 8.15
CA VAL A 226 14.90 10.47 6.89
C VAL A 226 16.14 9.57 6.89
N ASN A 227 16.93 9.59 7.97
CA ASN A 227 18.12 8.74 8.08
C ASN A 227 17.78 7.25 7.94
N LEU A 228 16.72 6.79 8.61
CA LEU A 228 16.27 5.41 8.53
C LEU A 228 15.82 5.04 7.10
N ALA A 229 15.04 5.90 6.44
CA ALA A 229 14.61 5.67 5.06
C ALA A 229 15.80 5.59 4.09
N ARG A 230 16.84 6.41 4.28
CA ARG A 230 18.09 6.35 3.49
C ARG A 230 18.82 5.03 3.68
N GLU A 231 18.97 4.57 4.91
CA GLU A 231 19.58 3.28 5.24
C GLU A 231 18.81 2.14 4.59
N TYR A 232 17.49 2.12 4.74
CA TYR A 232 16.61 1.13 4.14
C TYR A 232 16.67 1.12 2.62
N PHE A 233 16.75 2.28 1.96
CA PHE A 233 16.98 2.35 0.53
C PHE A 233 18.37 1.82 0.13
N ALA A 234 19.41 2.03 0.93
CA ALA A 234 20.74 1.50 0.65
C ALA A 234 20.75 -0.04 0.71
N ILE A 235 20.18 -0.61 1.79
CA ILE A 235 20.06 -2.06 1.95
C ILE A 235 19.13 -2.64 0.86
N GLY A 236 18.01 -1.97 0.59
CA GLY A 236 17.06 -2.34 -0.44
C GLY A 236 17.67 -2.36 -1.85
N ARG A 237 18.54 -1.40 -2.20
CA ARG A 237 19.31 -1.44 -3.46
C ARG A 237 20.22 -2.68 -3.52
N HIS A 238 20.88 -3.02 -2.42
CA HIS A 238 21.70 -4.24 -2.35
C HIS A 238 20.84 -5.51 -2.53
N TYR A 239 19.67 -5.59 -1.89
CA TYR A 239 18.70 -6.66 -2.13
C TYR A 239 18.31 -6.75 -3.61
N LEU A 240 17.87 -5.64 -4.21
CA LEU A 240 17.44 -5.58 -5.61
C LEU A 240 18.54 -6.02 -6.58
N SER A 241 19.82 -5.73 -6.30
CA SER A 241 20.93 -6.18 -7.14
C SER A 241 20.98 -7.71 -7.32
N LYS A 242 20.47 -8.46 -6.34
CA LYS A 242 20.43 -9.93 -6.29
C LYS A 242 19.15 -10.54 -6.87
N VAL A 243 18.13 -9.72 -7.17
CA VAL A 243 16.89 -10.21 -7.80
C VAL A 243 17.16 -10.60 -9.25
N GLN A 244 16.82 -11.84 -9.64
CA GLN A 244 17.19 -12.37 -10.95
C GLN A 244 16.49 -11.64 -12.11
N ASN A 245 15.21 -11.32 -11.94
CA ASN A 245 14.42 -10.73 -13.01
C ASN A 245 14.71 -9.23 -13.21
N LEU A 246 15.13 -8.84 -14.41
CA LEU A 246 15.45 -7.45 -14.74
C LEU A 246 14.26 -6.50 -14.59
N ARG A 247 13.05 -6.88 -15.03
CA ARG A 247 11.86 -6.02 -14.90
C ARG A 247 11.49 -5.79 -13.44
N CYS A 248 11.60 -6.83 -12.60
CA CYS A 248 11.36 -6.71 -11.16
C CYS A 248 12.39 -5.78 -10.50
N ARG A 249 13.67 -5.88 -10.88
CA ARG A 249 14.71 -4.96 -10.43
C ARG A 249 14.42 -3.52 -10.84
N LEU A 250 14.06 -3.30 -12.11
CA LEU A 250 13.73 -1.98 -12.63
C LEU A 250 12.53 -1.38 -11.89
N ALA A 251 11.50 -2.18 -11.60
CA ALA A 251 10.35 -1.73 -10.81
C ALA A 251 10.80 -1.28 -9.41
N GLY A 252 11.59 -2.09 -8.70
CA GLY A 252 12.10 -1.74 -7.37
C GLY A 252 12.99 -0.49 -7.36
N TYR A 253 13.92 -0.37 -8.32
CA TYR A 253 14.76 0.83 -8.43
C TYR A 253 13.97 2.08 -8.79
N SER A 254 13.00 1.95 -9.70
CA SER A 254 12.11 3.06 -10.07
C SER A 254 11.30 3.51 -8.87
N TYR A 255 10.81 2.56 -8.05
CA TYR A 255 10.10 2.86 -6.81
C TYR A 255 10.96 3.68 -5.85
N ILE A 256 12.21 3.26 -5.59
CA ILE A 256 13.15 4.04 -4.76
C ILE A 256 13.42 5.44 -5.36
N ALA A 257 13.58 5.52 -6.68
CA ALA A 257 13.89 6.77 -7.38
C ALA A 257 12.76 7.81 -7.28
N CYS A 258 11.50 7.39 -7.07
CA CYS A 258 10.39 8.31 -6.81
C CYS A 258 10.49 8.99 -5.44
N PHE A 259 11.06 8.33 -4.43
CA PHE A 259 11.12 8.84 -3.05
C PHE A 259 12.43 9.54 -2.70
N ALA A 260 13.53 9.17 -3.34
CA ALA A 260 14.83 9.77 -3.04
C ALA A 260 14.87 11.31 -3.20
N PRO A 261 14.20 11.93 -4.21
CA PRO A 261 14.13 13.38 -4.35
C PRO A 261 13.34 14.08 -3.23
N ILE A 262 12.29 13.43 -2.69
CA ILE A 262 11.51 13.98 -1.58
C ILE A 262 12.40 14.11 -0.34
N LEU A 263 13.16 13.05 -0.01
CA LEU A 263 14.11 13.08 1.10
C LEU A 263 15.18 14.17 0.90
N ASN A 264 15.69 14.36 -0.33
CA ASN A 264 16.65 15.44 -0.62
C ASN A 264 16.06 16.82 -0.30
N THR A 265 14.79 17.03 -0.65
CA THR A 265 14.08 18.28 -0.39
C THR A 265 13.89 18.51 1.11
N ILE A 266 13.45 17.49 1.86
CA ILE A 266 13.32 17.55 3.32
C ILE A 266 14.66 17.94 3.98
N GLU A 267 15.76 17.31 3.55
CA GLU A 267 17.10 17.61 4.09
C GLU A 267 17.54 19.04 3.77
N ARG A 268 17.32 19.51 2.54
CA ARG A 268 17.65 20.88 2.12
C ARG A 268 16.87 21.93 2.91
N ASP A 269 15.65 21.61 3.33
CA ASP A 269 14.79 22.50 4.11
C ASP A 269 15.06 22.41 5.62
N GLY A 270 16.13 21.75 6.04
CA GLY A 270 16.47 21.61 7.45
C GLY A 270 15.46 20.74 8.22
N TRP A 271 14.94 19.70 7.57
CA TRP A 271 13.97 18.75 8.11
C TRP A 271 12.60 19.34 8.44
N LEU A 272 12.25 20.47 7.82
CA LEU A 272 10.90 21.02 7.81
C LEU A 272 10.06 20.32 6.72
N LEU A 273 8.83 19.98 7.08
CA LEU A 273 7.91 19.32 6.14
C LEU A 273 7.06 20.36 5.40
N ARG A 274 7.00 20.24 4.06
CA ARG A 274 6.15 21.07 3.20
C ARG A 274 4.73 20.51 3.10
N PRO A 275 3.73 21.36 2.82
CA PRO A 275 2.43 20.90 2.37
C PRO A 275 2.47 20.17 1.02
N SER A 276 3.50 20.37 0.19
CA SER A 276 3.65 19.70 -1.12
C SER A 276 5.12 19.60 -1.57
N TYR A 277 5.44 18.56 -2.36
CA TYR A 277 6.80 18.20 -2.83
C TYR A 277 6.88 18.00 -4.34
#